data_AF-A0A9P6IHZ9-F1
#
_entry.id   AF-A0A9P6IHZ9-F1
#
_cell.length_a   1.000
_cell.length_b   1.000
_cell.length_c   1.000
_cell.angle_alpha   90.00
_cell.angle_beta   90.00
_cell.angle_gamma   90.00
#
_symmetry.space_group_name_H-M   'P 1'
#
loop_
_entity.id
_entity.type
_entity.pdbx_description
1 polymer ?
#
loop_
_entity_poly.entity_id
_entity_poly.type
_entity_poly.pdbx_seq_one_letter_code
_entity_poly.pdbx_strand_id
1 'polypeptide(L)'
;MTQDSASKEPLLQHQNGSAGQNGSAEQQRTFTSSGEFSLTVQDLEPLTDPTNPTLPHQLGGIEKICEGLKVDPKVGLRSDEASESSLGKSDQPKFEARSKHFGRNILPTVQSATFFQLVKNAYNDRTL
;
A
#
# COMPACT_ATOMS: atom_id res chain seq x y z
N MET A 1 -4.30 -47.51 52.96
CA MET A 1 -4.38 -46.07 53.24
C MET A 1 -3.17 -45.43 52.64
N THR A 2 -3.43 -44.58 51.65
CA THR A 2 -2.54 -43.82 50.77
C THR A 2 -1.59 -42.91 51.54
N GLN A 3 -0.33 -42.85 51.12
CA GLN A 3 0.48 -41.65 51.29
C GLN A 3 1.16 -41.33 49.95
N ASP A 4 0.59 -40.30 49.33
CA ASP A 4 0.98 -39.67 48.08
C ASP A 4 2.23 -38.80 48.23
N SER A 5 2.91 -38.70 47.08
CA SER A 5 3.98 -37.80 46.69
C SER A 5 3.86 -36.36 47.18
N ALA A 6 4.98 -35.77 47.63
CA ALA A 6 5.17 -34.32 47.65
C ALA A 6 6.67 -33.99 47.47
N SER A 7 7.14 -34.08 46.23
CA SER A 7 8.43 -33.53 45.80
C SER A 7 8.33 -32.00 45.76
N LYS A 8 9.28 -31.37 46.43
CA LYS A 8 9.35 -29.93 46.72
C LYS A 8 10.13 -29.23 45.61
N GLU A 9 9.43 -28.58 44.66
CA GLU A 9 10.07 -27.71 43.67
C GLU A 9 10.17 -26.27 44.19
N PRO A 10 11.35 -25.62 44.11
CA PRO A 10 11.49 -24.20 44.43
C PRO A 10 11.07 -23.32 43.24
N LEU A 11 10.11 -22.44 43.54
CA LEU A 11 9.57 -21.36 42.74
C LEU A 11 10.68 -20.43 42.18
N LEU A 12 10.90 -20.44 40.86
CA LEU A 12 11.78 -19.47 40.19
C LEU A 12 11.09 -18.12 40.08
N GLN A 13 11.60 -17.17 40.88
CA GLN A 13 11.20 -15.78 40.93
C GLN A 13 11.84 -15.03 39.75
N HIS A 14 11.05 -14.73 38.70
CA HIS A 14 11.53 -13.90 37.59
C HIS A 14 11.59 -12.44 38.03
N GLN A 15 12.82 -11.95 38.11
CA GLN A 15 13.20 -10.59 38.49
C GLN A 15 12.96 -9.65 37.29
N ASN A 16 12.03 -8.72 37.43
CA ASN A 16 11.84 -7.59 36.52
C ASN A 16 12.97 -6.57 36.72
N GLY A 17 13.67 -6.22 35.65
CA GLY A 17 14.54 -5.05 35.64
C GLY A 17 15.63 -5.12 34.57
N SER A 18 15.33 -4.62 33.37
CA SER A 18 16.39 -4.02 32.56
C SER A 18 15.83 -2.85 31.77
N ALA A 19 16.07 -1.66 32.31
CA ALA A 19 15.92 -0.39 31.64
C ALA A 19 16.88 -0.35 30.45
N GLY A 20 16.32 -0.32 29.25
CA GLY A 20 17.01 0.02 28.01
C GLY A 20 16.29 1.19 27.37
N GLN A 21 16.71 2.40 27.73
CA GLN A 21 16.27 3.65 27.12
C GLN A 21 17.03 3.91 25.81
N ASN A 22 16.28 4.45 24.85
CA ASN A 22 16.66 5.44 23.84
C ASN A 22 17.28 4.97 22.52
N GLY A 23 16.45 5.13 21.48
CA GLY A 23 16.88 5.19 20.09
C GLY A 23 15.71 5.29 19.10
N SER A 24 14.54 5.81 19.52
CA SER A 24 13.40 6.04 18.64
C SER A 24 13.74 7.16 17.66
N ALA A 25 14.29 6.80 16.50
CA ALA A 25 14.19 7.65 15.32
C ALA A 25 12.72 7.66 14.87
N GLU A 26 11.87 8.39 15.58
CA GLU A 26 10.62 8.91 15.03
C GLU A 26 11.00 9.95 13.96
N GLN A 27 11.45 9.45 12.81
CA GLN A 27 11.44 10.22 11.59
C GLN A 27 9.98 10.37 11.20
N GLN A 28 9.36 11.44 11.69
CA GLN A 28 8.20 12.05 11.06
C GLN A 28 8.58 12.31 9.59
N ARG A 29 8.29 11.35 8.72
CA ARG A 29 8.30 11.59 7.29
C ARG A 29 7.19 12.62 7.04
N THR A 30 7.58 13.86 6.82
CA THR A 30 6.65 14.87 6.30
C THR A 30 6.35 14.46 4.87
N PHE A 31 5.19 13.85 4.65
CA PHE A 31 4.71 13.48 3.32
C PHE A 31 4.48 14.76 2.52
N THR A 32 5.44 15.11 1.67
CA THR A 32 5.31 16.25 0.76
C THR A 32 4.54 15.81 -0.47
N SER A 33 3.21 15.71 -0.36
CA SER A 33 2.37 15.51 -1.53
C SER A 33 2.08 16.87 -2.18
N SER A 34 2.40 16.99 -3.46
CA SER A 34 2.02 18.16 -4.27
C SER A 34 0.66 17.92 -4.91
N GLY A 35 -0.40 17.76 -4.10
CA GLY A 35 -1.72 17.38 -4.63
C GLY A 35 -2.85 17.33 -3.62
N GLU A 36 -4.00 16.84 -4.10
CA GLU A 36 -5.26 16.74 -3.35
C GLU A 36 -5.24 15.62 -2.27
N PHE A 37 -4.33 14.66 -2.39
CA PHE A 37 -4.15 13.53 -1.48
C PHE A 37 -2.84 13.69 -0.71
N SER A 38 -2.80 13.26 0.56
CA SER A 38 -1.59 13.37 1.40
C SER A 38 -0.56 12.25 1.15
N LEU A 39 -0.98 11.16 0.50
CA LEU A 39 -0.17 9.97 0.24
C LEU A 39 0.14 9.82 -1.25
N THR A 40 1.32 9.29 -1.56
CA THR A 40 1.76 8.94 -2.91
C THR A 40 1.70 7.42 -3.14
N VAL A 41 1.83 6.99 -4.40
CA VAL A 41 1.90 5.55 -4.72
C VAL A 41 3.12 4.90 -4.05
N GLN A 42 4.23 5.63 -3.96
CA GLN A 42 5.48 5.16 -3.33
C GLN A 42 5.33 4.95 -1.82
N ASP A 43 4.46 5.72 -1.16
CA ASP A 43 4.16 5.52 0.27
C ASP A 43 3.32 4.26 0.51
N LEU A 44 2.50 3.88 -0.48
CA LEU A 44 1.57 2.74 -0.38
C LEU A 44 2.16 1.43 -0.88
N GLU A 45 3.12 1.46 -1.79
CA GLU A 45 3.77 0.27 -2.37
C GLU A 45 4.27 -0.72 -1.28
N PRO A 46 4.97 -0.27 -0.22
CA PRO A 46 5.47 -1.18 0.82
C PRO A 46 4.36 -1.82 1.67
N LEU A 47 3.13 -1.27 1.68
CA LEU A 47 2.00 -1.86 2.38
C LEU A 47 1.51 -3.15 1.75
N THR A 48 1.85 -3.39 0.48
CA THR A 48 1.48 -4.61 -0.24
C THR A 48 2.34 -5.81 0.16
N ASP A 49 3.48 -5.57 0.81
CA ASP A 49 4.41 -6.60 1.23
C ASP A 49 3.99 -7.19 2.61
N PRO A 50 3.60 -8.47 2.68
CA PRO A 50 3.19 -9.11 3.92
C PRO A 50 4.34 -9.27 4.94
N THR A 51 5.59 -9.06 4.54
CA THR A 51 6.76 -9.16 5.44
C THR A 51 6.96 -7.92 6.31
N ASN A 52 6.22 -6.84 6.07
CA ASN A 52 6.37 -5.55 6.77
C ASN A 52 5.11 -5.12 7.54
N PRO A 53 4.66 -5.87 8.58
CA PRO A 53 3.41 -5.59 9.30
C PRO A 53 3.45 -4.30 10.14
N THR A 54 4.62 -3.73 10.38
CA THR A 54 4.79 -2.52 11.20
C THR A 54 4.59 -1.23 10.39
N LEU A 55 4.68 -1.30 9.07
CA LEU A 55 4.63 -0.14 8.18
C LEU A 55 3.28 0.61 8.19
N PRO A 56 2.10 -0.05 8.29
CA PRO A 56 0.84 0.65 8.49
C PRO A 56 0.83 1.52 9.75
N HIS A 57 1.42 1.03 10.85
CA HIS A 57 1.52 1.79 12.10
C HIS A 57 2.45 3.00 11.96
N GLN A 58 3.55 2.87 11.21
CA GLN A 58 4.46 3.99 10.92
C GLN A 58 3.82 5.08 10.05
N LEU A 59 2.83 4.71 9.22
CA LEU A 59 2.01 5.65 8.45
C LEU A 59 0.88 6.29 9.26
N GLY A 60 0.86 6.09 10.59
CA GLY A 60 -0.15 6.63 11.49
C GLY A 60 -1.38 5.73 11.64
N GLY A 61 -1.28 4.47 11.22
CA GLY A 61 -2.36 3.48 11.30
C GLY A 61 -3.30 3.51 10.09
N ILE A 62 -4.26 2.60 10.12
CA ILE A 62 -5.26 2.44 9.04
C ILE A 62 -6.10 3.70 8.92
N GLU A 63 -6.39 4.36 10.05
CA GLU A 63 -7.18 5.58 10.14
C GLU A 63 -6.54 6.73 9.36
N LYS A 64 -5.23 6.94 9.52
CA LYS A 64 -4.48 7.99 8.81
C LYS A 64 -4.32 7.69 7.34
N ILE A 65 -4.19 6.41 6.98
CA ILE A 65 -4.16 5.98 5.58
C ILE A 65 -5.52 6.26 4.92
N CYS A 66 -6.63 5.90 5.57
CA CYS A 66 -7.98 6.18 5.08
C CYS A 66 -8.24 7.68 4.94
N GLU A 67 -7.84 8.49 5.94
CA GLU A 67 -7.92 9.96 5.89
C GLU A 67 -7.13 10.52 4.70
N GLY A 68 -5.88 10.07 4.52
CA GLY A 68 -5.03 10.53 3.42
C GLY A 68 -5.49 10.11 2.03
N LEU A 69 -6.18 8.97 1.94
CA LEU A 69 -6.81 8.48 0.73
C LEU A 69 -8.21 9.06 0.49
N LYS A 70 -8.78 9.81 1.44
CA LYS A 70 -10.18 10.29 1.46
C LYS A 70 -11.20 9.16 1.31
N VAL A 71 -10.97 8.03 1.98
CA VAL A 71 -11.83 6.84 1.95
C VAL A 71 -12.45 6.61 3.32
N ASP A 72 -13.75 6.31 3.36
CA ASP A 72 -14.37 5.77 4.57
C ASP A 72 -14.21 4.23 4.57
N PRO A 73 -13.60 3.60 5.59
CA PRO A 73 -13.44 2.15 5.63
C PRO A 73 -14.77 1.37 5.71
N LYS A 74 -15.87 2.00 6.14
CA LYS A 74 -17.19 1.36 6.25
C LYS A 74 -18.02 1.51 4.98
N VAL A 75 -17.90 2.64 4.31
CA VAL A 75 -18.75 3.02 3.16
C VAL A 75 -17.99 2.94 1.83
N GLY A 76 -16.67 3.02 1.88
CA GLY A 76 -15.79 3.03 0.71
C GLY A 76 -15.61 4.43 0.13
N LEU A 77 -15.48 4.48 -1.20
CA LEU A 77 -15.36 5.72 -1.96
C LEU A 77 -16.71 6.41 -2.07
N ARG A 78 -16.72 7.73 -1.88
CA ARG A 78 -17.93 8.51 -1.99
C ARG A 78 -18.34 8.68 -3.46
N SER A 79 -19.65 8.68 -3.71
CA SER A 79 -20.19 8.84 -5.07
C SER A 79 -20.03 10.25 -5.62
N ASP A 80 -19.78 11.25 -4.78
CA ASP A 80 -19.54 12.65 -5.17
C ASP A 80 -18.14 12.89 -5.75
N GLU A 81 -17.19 11.94 -5.60
CA GLU A 81 -15.97 11.91 -6.41
C GLU A 81 -16.26 11.57 -7.89
N ALA A 82 -17.46 11.06 -8.18
CA ALA A 82 -18.01 10.99 -9.52
C ALA A 82 -18.88 12.24 -9.75
N SER A 83 -18.59 13.01 -10.80
CA SER A 83 -19.45 14.12 -11.23
C SER A 83 -20.91 13.63 -11.32
N GLU A 84 -21.84 14.32 -10.66
CA GLU A 84 -23.30 14.04 -10.71
C GLU A 84 -23.82 13.97 -12.17
N SER A 85 -23.08 14.53 -13.15
CA SER A 85 -23.38 14.40 -14.59
C SER A 85 -23.26 12.97 -15.13
N SER A 86 -22.59 12.07 -14.39
CA SER A 86 -22.31 10.69 -14.79
C SER A 86 -23.41 9.69 -14.40
N LEU A 87 -24.50 10.15 -13.78
CA LEU A 87 -25.76 9.38 -13.69
C LEU A 87 -26.48 9.39 -15.05
N GLY A 88 -25.92 8.66 -16.00
CA GLY A 88 -26.70 8.07 -17.08
C GLY A 88 -26.32 8.42 -18.51
N LYS A 89 -25.45 9.40 -18.80
CA LYS A 89 -25.16 9.76 -20.22
C LYS A 89 -23.85 10.50 -20.52
N SER A 90 -22.96 10.78 -19.56
CA SER A 90 -21.69 11.44 -19.86
C SER A 90 -20.51 10.46 -19.78
N ASP A 91 -19.69 10.47 -20.81
CA ASP A 91 -18.38 9.79 -20.90
C ASP A 91 -17.35 10.43 -19.95
N GLN A 92 -17.80 11.21 -18.96
CA GLN A 92 -16.92 11.89 -18.02
C GLN A 92 -16.29 10.86 -17.07
N PRO A 93 -14.96 10.90 -16.90
CA PRO A 93 -14.27 9.97 -16.03
C PRO A 93 -14.68 10.22 -14.57
N LYS A 94 -15.32 9.22 -13.96
CA LYS A 94 -15.48 9.16 -12.50
C LYS A 94 -14.10 9.15 -11.85
N PHE A 95 -13.94 9.80 -10.70
CA PHE A 95 -12.69 9.78 -9.94
C PHE A 95 -11.50 10.41 -10.69
N GLU A 96 -11.72 11.50 -11.44
CA GLU A 96 -10.67 12.16 -12.23
C GLU A 96 -9.49 12.60 -11.35
N ALA A 97 -9.75 13.24 -10.21
CA ALA A 97 -8.70 13.68 -9.27
C ALA A 97 -7.84 12.51 -8.78
N ARG A 98 -8.48 11.40 -8.39
CA ARG A 98 -7.81 10.17 -7.94
C ARG A 98 -7.00 9.52 -9.06
N SER A 99 -7.59 9.43 -10.26
CA SER A 99 -6.93 8.85 -11.44
C SER A 99 -5.74 9.70 -11.89
N LYS A 100 -5.81 11.02 -11.74
CA LYS A 100 -4.72 11.94 -12.03
C LYS A 100 -3.57 11.82 -11.03
N HIS A 101 -3.88 11.55 -9.76
CA HIS A 101 -2.89 11.44 -8.69
C HIS A 101 -2.23 10.06 -8.63
N PHE A 102 -3.00 8.98 -8.75
CA PHE A 102 -2.51 7.59 -8.59
C PHE A 102 -2.35 6.82 -9.91
N GLY A 103 -2.84 7.35 -11.02
CA GLY A 103 -2.91 6.64 -12.30
C GLY A 103 -4.13 5.74 -12.43
N ARG A 104 -4.13 4.90 -13.48
CA ARG A 104 -5.21 3.94 -13.75
C ARG A 104 -4.69 2.52 -13.63
N ASN A 105 -5.49 1.64 -13.03
CA ASN A 105 -5.21 0.21 -12.98
C ASN A 105 -5.53 -0.45 -14.34
N ILE A 106 -4.69 -0.17 -15.33
CA ILE A 106 -4.79 -0.71 -16.68
C ILE A 106 -3.41 -1.27 -17.04
N LEU A 107 -3.38 -2.51 -17.52
CA LEU A 107 -2.15 -3.12 -18.00
C LEU A 107 -1.61 -2.30 -19.18
N PRO A 108 -0.30 -2.00 -19.21
CA PRO A 108 0.29 -1.34 -20.36
C PRO A 108 0.07 -2.19 -21.61
N THR A 109 -0.15 -1.55 -22.75
CA THR A 109 -0.28 -2.27 -24.01
C THR A 109 1.05 -2.96 -24.33
N VAL A 110 0.96 -4.19 -24.82
CA VAL A 110 2.14 -4.91 -25.27
C VAL A 110 2.77 -4.13 -26.42
N GLN A 111 4.08 -3.88 -26.34
CA GLN A 111 4.82 -3.26 -27.44
C GLN A 111 4.91 -4.27 -28.59
N SER A 112 3.99 -4.22 -29.53
CA SER A 112 4.05 -5.00 -30.76
C SER A 112 4.95 -4.31 -31.78
N ALA A 113 5.83 -5.06 -32.44
CA ALA A 113 6.55 -4.56 -33.59
C ALA A 113 5.57 -4.19 -34.71
N THR A 114 5.80 -3.06 -35.38
CA THR A 114 5.02 -2.71 -36.56
C THR A 114 5.34 -3.65 -37.72
N PHE A 115 4.41 -3.82 -38.65
CA PHE A 115 4.61 -4.66 -39.83
C PHE A 115 5.90 -4.32 -40.59
N PHE A 116 6.15 -3.04 -40.87
CA PHE A 116 7.35 -2.61 -41.57
C PHE A 116 8.64 -2.86 -40.78
N GLN A 117 8.58 -2.79 -39.46
CA GLN A 117 9.71 -3.11 -38.61
C GLN A 117 10.05 -4.60 -38.67
N LEU A 118 9.04 -5.46 -38.72
CA LEU A 118 9.22 -6.90 -38.97
C LEU A 118 9.83 -7.17 -40.35
N VAL A 119 9.31 -6.54 -41.41
CA VAL A 119 9.84 -6.67 -42.78
C VAL A 119 11.29 -6.20 -42.85
N LYS A 120 11.61 -5.04 -42.26
CA LYS A 120 12.97 -4.52 -42.20
C LYS A 120 13.89 -5.47 -41.44
N ASN A 121 13.44 -6.03 -40.32
CA ASN A 121 14.23 -6.97 -39.55
C ASN A 121 14.51 -8.25 -40.36
N ALA A 122 13.51 -8.78 -41.08
CA ALA A 122 13.66 -9.95 -41.93
C ALA A 122 14.58 -9.71 -43.14
N TYR A 123 14.51 -8.52 -43.76
CA TYR A 123 15.39 -8.17 -44.88
C TYR A 123 16.86 -8.06 -44.48
N ASN A 124 17.15 -7.61 -43.26
CA ASN A 124 18.51 -7.48 -42.75
C ASN A 124 19.02 -8.76 -42.07
N ASP A 125 18.23 -9.84 -42.09
CA ASP A 125 18.66 -11.13 -41.57
C ASP A 125 19.66 -11.78 -42.54
N ARG A 126 20.82 -12.20 -42.02
CA ARG A 126 22.01 -12.55 -42.80
C ARG A 126 22.00 -13.98 -43.36
N THR A 127 20.89 -14.69 -43.24
CA THR A 127 20.73 -16.10 -43.66
C THR A 127 19.99 -16.24 -44.99
N LEU A 128 20.38 -15.47 -46.00
CA LEU A 128 20.27 -15.84 -47.42
C LEU A 128 21.63 -15.61 -48.09
#